data_AF-A0A357AAN6-F1
#
_entry.id   AF-A0A357AAN6-F1
#
_cell.length_a   1.000
_cell.length_b   1.000
_cell.length_c   1.000
_cell.angle_alpha   90.00
_cell.angle_beta   90.00
_cell.angle_gamma   90.00
#
_symmetry.space_group_name_H-M   'P 1'
#
loop_
_entity.id
_entity.type
_entity.pdbx_description
1 polymer ?
#
loop_
_entity_poly.entity_id
_entity_poly.type
_entity_poly.pdbx_seq_one_letter_code
_entity_poly.pdbx_strand_id
1 'polypeptide(L)' 'MAYDNACKYLAEKFPESFIQWLLPLAQPTPIEVLKTELIQEPIRADSVTFLKAGNQILHIE' A
#
# COMPACT_ATOMS: atom_id res chain seq x y z
N MET A 1 9.18 20.22 -3.94
CA MET A 1 7.93 19.42 -3.91
C MET A 1 8.32 17.98 -3.65
N ALA A 2 8.58 17.60 -2.39
CA ALA A 2 9.16 16.29 -2.04
C ALA A 2 8.34 15.52 -0.99
N TYR A 3 7.17 16.04 -0.60
CA TYR A 3 6.32 15.43 0.41
C TYR A 3 5.19 14.57 -0.17
N ASP A 4 4.93 14.64 -1.49
CA ASP A 4 3.81 13.92 -2.14
C ASP A 4 3.96 12.39 -2.17
N ASN A 5 5.13 11.84 -1.83
CA ASN A 5 5.37 10.41 -1.85
C ASN A 5 5.68 9.80 -0.47
N ALA A 6 5.42 10.51 0.62
CA ALA A 6 5.72 10.01 1.97
C ALA A 6 4.93 8.72 2.28
N CYS A 7 3.64 8.68 1.92
CA CYS A 7 2.79 7.50 2.10
C CYS A 7 3.35 6.29 1.34
N LYS A 8 3.60 6.46 0.04
CA LYS A 8 4.24 5.46 -0.83
C LYS A 8 5.59 4.99 -0.27
N TYR A 9 6.45 5.92 0.16
CA TYR A 9 7.74 5.59 0.74
C TYR A 9 7.62 4.72 1.98
N LEU A 10 6.72 5.07 2.92
CA LEU A 10 6.53 4.33 4.16
C LEU A 10 5.92 2.95 3.92
N ALA A 11 4.94 2.84 3.02
CA ALA A 11 4.32 1.58 2.64
C ALA A 11 5.31 0.60 2.02
N GLU A 12 6.25 1.10 1.21
CA GLU A 12 7.28 0.27 0.56
C GLU A 12 8.45 -0.08 1.50
N LYS A 13 8.90 0.86 2.33
CA LYS A 13 10.07 0.66 3.20
C LYS A 13 9.77 -0.02 4.52
N PHE A 14 8.56 0.20 5.05
CA PHE A 14 8.15 -0.30 6.35
C PHE A 14 6.75 -0.94 6.28
N PRO A 15 6.50 -1.89 5.37
CA PRO A 15 5.16 -2.44 5.10
C PRO A 15 4.49 -3.02 6.35
N GLU A 16 5.24 -3.73 7.20
CA GLU A 16 4.73 -4.31 8.45
C GLU A 16 4.29 -3.24 9.45
N SER A 17 5.17 -2.30 9.78
CA SER A 17 4.85 -1.19 10.68
C SER A 17 3.73 -0.32 10.12
N PHE A 18 3.67 -0.14 8.80
CA PHE A 18 2.65 0.66 8.13
C PHE A 18 1.28 0.00 8.20
N ILE A 19 1.17 -1.30 7.94
CA ILE A 19 -0.10 -2.05 8.11
C ILE A 19 -0.49 -2.12 9.58
N GLN A 20 0.44 -2.38 10.50
CA GLN A 20 0.14 -2.43 11.93
C GLN A 20 -0.39 -1.08 12.44
N TRP A 21 0.11 0.03 11.90
CA TRP A 21 -0.37 1.37 12.23
C TRP A 21 -1.81 1.61 11.71
N LEU A 22 -2.10 1.22 10.47
CA LEU A 22 -3.43 1.41 9.86
C LEU A 22 -4.48 0.42 10.36
N LEU A 23 -4.07 -0.83 10.60
CA LEU A 23 -4.92 -1.96 10.97
C LEU A 23 -4.35 -2.66 12.20
N PRO A 24 -4.40 -2.04 13.40
CA PRO A 24 -3.76 -2.56 14.61
C PRO A 24 -4.32 -3.91 15.10
N LEU A 25 -5.50 -4.31 14.62
CA LEU A 25 -6.14 -5.58 14.93
C LEU A 25 -5.91 -6.66 13.85
N ALA A 26 -5.19 -6.34 12.77
CA ALA A 26 -4.87 -7.33 11.75
C ALA A 26 -3.91 -8.38 12.32
N GLN A 27 -4.16 -9.65 12.00
CA GLN A 27 -3.23 -10.71 12.37
C GLN A 27 -1.92 -10.54 11.58
N PRO A 28 -0.76 -10.87 12.17
CA PRO A 28 0.51 -10.84 11.46
C PRO A 28 0.44 -11.85 10.32
N THR A 29 0.43 -11.32 9.10
CA THR A 29 0.36 -12.10 7.87
C THR A 29 1.51 -11.68 6.97
N PRO A 30 2.09 -12.58 6.17
CA PRO A 30 3.11 -12.23 5.21
C PRO A 30 2.65 -11.07 4.34
N ILE A 31 3.41 -9.99 4.33
CA ILE A 31 3.09 -8.81 3.53
C ILE A 31 3.78 -8.92 2.19
N GLU A 32 2.97 -8.83 1.15
CA GLU A 32 3.43 -8.72 -0.22
C GLU A 32 3.15 -7.30 -0.73
N VAL A 33 4.19 -6.65 -1.26
CA VAL A 33 4.10 -5.32 -1.85
C VAL A 33 4.04 -5.49 -3.37
N LEU A 34 2.89 -5.18 -3.97
CA LEU A 34 2.75 -5.19 -5.43
C LEU A 34 2.69 -3.75 -5.93
N LYS A 35 3.62 -3.41 -6.83
CA LYS A 35 3.68 -2.08 -7.46
C LYS A 35 3.06 -2.18 -8.85
N THR A 36 2.01 -1.41 -9.10
CA THR A 36 1.37 -1.36 -10.42
C THR A 36 0.92 0.05 -10.74
N GLU A 37 0.65 0.29 -12.02
CA GLU A 37 -0.05 1.48 -12.50
C GLU A 37 -1.48 1.08 -12.88
N LEU A 38 -2.44 1.99 -12.75
CA LEU A 38 -3.84 1.78 -13.14
C LEU A 38 -4.19 2.76 -14.25
N ILE A 39 -4.30 2.22 -15.47
CA ILE A 39 -4.46 2.99 -16.73
C ILE A 39 -5.88 2.80 -17.31
N GLN A 40 -6.77 2.03 -16.66
CA GLN A 40 -8.12 1.76 -17.14
C GLN A 40 -9.12 2.87 -16.81
N GLU A 41 -9.78 3.42 -17.83
CA GLU A 41 -10.92 4.34 -17.63
C GLU A 41 -12.07 3.66 -16.85
N PRO A 42 -12.68 4.34 -15.85
CA PRO A 42 -12.48 5.75 -15.46
C PRO A 42 -11.43 5.99 -14.36
N ILE A 43 -10.72 4.94 -13.91
CA ILE A 43 -9.82 5.00 -12.75
C ILE A 43 -8.38 5.20 -13.23
N ARG A 44 -7.86 6.40 -13.03
CA ARG A 44 -6.45 6.72 -13.32
C ARG A 44 -5.69 6.92 -12.03
N ALA A 45 -4.63 6.15 -11.85
CA ALA A 45 -3.69 6.35 -10.75
C ALA A 45 -2.25 6.20 -11.28
N ASP A 46 -1.45 7.24 -11.03
CA ASP A 46 -0.05 7.33 -11.49
C ASP A 46 0.86 6.35 -10.74
N SER A 47 0.41 5.84 -9.59
CA SER A 47 1.13 4.87 -8.79
C SER A 47 0.16 4.16 -7.86
N VAL A 48 0.16 2.83 -7.86
CA VAL A 48 -0.63 2.02 -6.94
C VAL A 48 0.25 1.00 -6.24
N THR A 49 0.20 1.02 -4.91
CA THR A 49 0.82 0.01 -4.06
C THR A 49 -0.26 -0.84 -3.42
N PHE A 50 -0.22 -2.14 -3.67
CA PHE A 50 -1.05 -3.10 -2.94
C PHE A 50 -0.23 -3.74 -1.84
N LEU A 51 -0.75 -3.67 -0.61
CA LEU A 51 -0.24 -4.41 0.52
C LEU A 51 -1.20 -5.56 0.83
N LYS A 52 -0.75 -6.80 0.64
CA LYS A 52 -1.55 -7.98 0.97
C LYS A 52 -1.35 -8.35 2.43
N ALA A 53 -2.43 -8.43 3.20
CA ALA A 53 -2.42 -8.85 4.60
C ALA A 53 -3.50 -9.90 4.85
N GLY A 54 -3.11 -11.18 4.82
CA GLY A 54 -4.01 -12.31 4.98
C GLY A 54 -5.02 -12.36 3.83
N ASN A 55 -6.31 -12.21 4.16
CA ASN A 55 -7.41 -12.21 3.20
C ASN A 55 -7.84 -10.78 2.77
N GLN A 56 -7.00 -9.79 2.99
CA GLN A 56 -7.28 -8.39 2.66
C GLN A 56 -6.17 -7.82 1.76
N ILE A 57 -6.56 -6.89 0.90
CA ILE A 57 -5.64 -6.10 0.08
C ILE A 57 -5.88 -4.63 0.42
N LEU A 58 -4.82 -3.96 0.85
CA LEU A 58 -4.83 -2.52 1.07
C LEU A 58 -4.33 -1.83 -0.20
N HIS A 59 -5.14 -0.94 -0.76
CA HIS A 59 -4.81 -0.12 -1.93
C HIS A 59 -4.33 1.25 -1.46
N ILE A 60 -3.12 1.64 -1.87
CA ILE A 60 -2.51 2.94 -1.57
C ILE A 60 -2.15 3.65 -2.88
N GLU A 61 -2.59 4.91 -3.00
CA GLU A 61 -2.25 5.87 -4.06
C GLU A 61 -1.25 6.91 -3.55
#